data_AF-A0AAD9Z163-F1
#
_entry.id   AF-A0AAD9Z163-F1
#
_cell.length_a   1.000
_cell.length_b   1.000
_cell.length_c   1.000
_cell.angle_alpha   90.00
_cell.angle_beta   90.00
_cell.angle_gamma   90.00
#
_symmetry.space_group_name_H-M   'P 1'
#
loop_
_entity.id
_entity.type
_entity.pdbx_description
1 polymer ?
#
loop_
_entity_poly.entity_id
_entity_poly.type
_entity_poly.pdbx_seq_one_letter_code
_entity_poly.pdbx_strand_id
1 'polypeptide(L)'
;MPQRRSHFPSASLSSTPLKQALATTKSTPSSRQSKRLKSSPITSTPKKSQYLEHSSSSEVQSEIEKEGSGYEDEDECLVSSPPESEVDDEEEDDYASEDDAPKKRKRGRPKVKSNGMVVSTGTKGQELWRPGAKVSAAPGETVFIKLPKAREAGKTPYEDSTIHPNTFLFLKDLKANNDREWLKIHDADYRQSKKDFDSFVESLTEKIIEKDDTIPELPPKDLTFRIYRDVRFSSDPTPYKTHFSAAWSRTGRKGPYAAYYVQVQPSGSFIAAGVWQPEAPPMALMRKDLDKKSHKIKQVLMAPEMRREFLGAIGADETKAVKAFVGMNKENALKTKPKGYEADNPNVDLLRLRNYTIGKKLKDDEVLGSGGLGRIAELIGILTPFVSYLNSVVMPDQDLSSDEEDEEQEEEEEEEEEEEEEEEEEED
;
A
#
# COMPACT_ATOMS: atom_id res chain seq x y z
N MET A 1 24.57 -71.87 65.08
CA MET A 1 24.32 -72.42 63.72
C MET A 1 24.28 -71.25 62.74
N PRO A 2 24.92 -71.37 61.57
CA PRO A 2 26.16 -70.63 61.32
C PRO A 2 26.24 -69.89 59.96
N GLN A 3 27.18 -68.94 59.91
CA GLN A 3 28.21 -68.65 58.88
C GLN A 3 27.89 -68.76 57.36
N ARG A 4 28.33 -67.73 56.60
CA ARG A 4 29.54 -67.69 55.73
C ARG A 4 29.41 -66.48 54.76
N ARG A 5 30.34 -65.49 54.69
CA ARG A 5 31.66 -65.47 53.99
C ARG A 5 31.55 -66.00 52.55
N SER A 6 32.12 -65.45 51.47
CA SER A 6 33.06 -64.36 51.15
C SER A 6 33.42 -64.55 49.66
N HIS A 7 33.73 -63.50 48.88
CA HIS A 7 34.88 -63.43 47.93
C HIS A 7 34.75 -62.29 46.90
N PHE A 8 35.71 -61.35 46.97
CA PHE A 8 36.33 -60.66 45.81
C PHE A 8 37.43 -61.59 45.21
N PRO A 9 37.85 -61.46 43.93
CA PRO A 9 38.87 -60.46 43.47
C PRO A 9 38.51 -59.82 42.08
N SER A 10 38.86 -58.57 41.74
CA SER A 10 40.15 -57.90 41.43
C SER A 10 40.59 -57.89 39.95
N ALA A 11 40.89 -56.67 39.46
CA ALA A 11 41.93 -56.28 38.48
C ALA A 11 41.68 -56.61 36.99
N SER A 12 42.12 -55.85 35.97
CA SER A 12 43.08 -54.73 35.83
C SER A 12 42.82 -54.02 34.47
N LEU A 13 42.78 -52.69 34.38
CA LEU A 13 43.85 -51.76 33.93
C LEU A 13 44.48 -51.98 32.54
N SER A 14 44.37 -50.96 31.67
CA SER A 14 45.49 -50.24 31.01
C SER A 14 44.90 -49.01 30.30
N SER A 15 45.10 -47.73 30.65
CA SER A 15 46.28 -46.88 30.95
C SER A 15 47.18 -46.53 29.74
N THR A 16 46.95 -45.32 29.20
CA THR A 16 47.93 -44.27 28.78
C THR A 16 48.83 -44.51 27.54
N PRO A 17 49.51 -43.50 26.94
CA PRO A 17 49.74 -42.11 27.41
C PRO A 17 49.62 -40.94 26.37
N LEU A 18 49.65 -39.73 26.94
CA LEU A 18 50.02 -38.43 26.35
C LEU A 18 51.36 -38.43 25.60
N LYS A 19 51.50 -37.50 24.63
CA LYS A 19 52.71 -36.67 24.45
C LYS A 19 52.44 -35.40 23.64
N GLN A 20 52.66 -34.25 24.28
CA GLN A 20 52.93 -32.96 23.65
C GLN A 20 54.31 -32.95 22.99
N ALA A 21 54.45 -32.22 21.89
CA ALA A 21 55.72 -31.61 21.47
C ALA A 21 55.44 -30.36 20.62
N LEU A 22 55.93 -29.21 21.09
CA LEU A 22 56.15 -27.99 20.29
C LEU A 22 57.28 -28.24 19.28
N ALA A 23 57.13 -27.76 18.05
CA ALA A 23 58.24 -27.22 17.27
C ALA A 23 57.73 -26.31 16.13
N THR A 24 58.18 -25.07 16.19
CA THR A 24 58.04 -23.99 15.22
C THR A 24 58.71 -24.30 13.88
N THR A 25 58.04 -24.07 12.75
CA THR A 25 58.70 -23.61 11.51
C THR A 25 57.81 -22.62 10.75
N LYS A 26 58.44 -21.53 10.32
CA LYS A 26 57.89 -20.41 9.55
C LYS A 26 57.29 -20.87 8.21
N SER A 27 56.13 -20.35 7.82
CA SER A 27 55.94 -19.68 6.52
C SER A 27 54.53 -19.10 6.35
N THR A 28 54.48 -17.79 6.14
CA THR A 28 53.42 -17.04 5.43
C THR A 28 54.10 -16.35 4.24
N PRO A 29 53.39 -15.81 3.23
CA PRO A 29 51.98 -15.98 2.86
C PRO A 29 51.83 -16.37 1.37
N SER A 30 50.66 -16.87 0.95
CA SER A 30 50.32 -16.88 -0.49
C SER A 30 49.00 -16.15 -0.70
N SER A 31 49.13 -14.95 -1.23
CA SER A 31 48.04 -14.09 -1.68
C SER A 31 47.29 -14.76 -2.83
N ARG A 32 46.00 -14.99 -2.66
CA ARG A 32 45.11 -15.45 -3.73
C ARG A 32 44.78 -14.25 -4.63
N GLN A 33 45.53 -14.12 -5.73
CA GLN A 33 45.36 -13.04 -6.70
C GLN A 33 44.02 -13.14 -7.44
N SER A 34 43.21 -12.09 -7.31
CA SER A 34 42.07 -11.74 -8.14
C SER A 34 42.52 -11.47 -9.58
N LYS A 35 41.99 -12.23 -10.55
CA LYS A 35 42.19 -11.99 -11.98
C LYS A 35 41.38 -10.77 -12.42
N ARG A 36 42.05 -9.62 -12.42
CA ARG A 36 41.63 -8.37 -13.04
C ARG A 36 41.68 -8.52 -14.57
N LEU A 37 40.51 -8.54 -15.21
CA LEU A 37 40.41 -8.45 -16.67
C LEU A 37 40.74 -7.02 -17.11
N LYS A 38 41.61 -6.91 -18.11
CA LYS A 38 42.14 -5.67 -18.66
C LYS A 38 41.08 -4.94 -19.48
N SER A 39 40.84 -3.68 -19.17
CA SER A 39 40.08 -2.73 -19.97
C SER A 39 40.83 -2.36 -21.25
N SER A 40 40.21 -2.55 -22.40
CA SER A 40 40.65 -2.03 -23.70
C SER A 40 40.24 -0.56 -23.86
N PRO A 41 41.10 0.31 -24.42
CA PRO A 41 40.76 1.72 -24.61
C PRO A 41 39.77 1.89 -25.77
N ILE A 42 38.66 2.57 -25.50
CA ILE A 42 37.69 2.99 -26.51
C ILE A 42 38.18 4.34 -27.06
N THR A 43 38.58 4.35 -28.33
CA THR A 43 38.95 5.56 -29.07
C THR A 43 37.69 6.30 -29.50
N SER A 44 37.36 7.41 -28.83
CA SER A 44 36.27 8.31 -29.23
C SER A 44 36.72 9.23 -30.36
N THR A 45 36.06 9.17 -31.51
CA THR A 45 36.19 10.18 -32.57
C THR A 45 35.04 11.18 -32.45
N PRO A 46 35.30 12.50 -32.36
CA PRO A 46 34.23 13.49 -32.33
C PRO A 46 33.78 13.81 -33.76
N LYS A 47 32.60 13.33 -34.17
CA LYS A 47 31.87 13.88 -35.33
C LYS A 47 31.16 15.16 -34.87
N LYS A 48 31.75 16.30 -35.20
CA LYS A 48 31.21 17.65 -34.98
C LYS A 48 30.25 17.96 -36.13
N SER A 49 28.97 18.17 -35.85
CA SER A 49 28.00 18.68 -36.82
C SER A 49 28.24 20.18 -37.05
N GLN A 50 28.25 20.56 -38.32
CA GLN A 50 28.27 21.94 -38.78
C GLN A 50 26.87 22.52 -38.66
N TYR A 51 26.61 23.35 -37.65
CA TYR A 51 25.62 24.43 -37.70
C TYR A 51 25.77 25.23 -36.41
N LEU A 52 26.70 26.18 -36.39
CA LEU A 52 26.66 27.43 -35.60
C LEU A 52 27.94 28.20 -35.94
N GLU A 53 27.85 29.09 -36.91
CA GLU A 53 28.61 30.33 -36.88
C GLU A 53 27.60 31.45 -36.68
N HIS A 54 27.74 32.25 -35.62
CA HIS A 54 27.56 33.70 -35.64
C HIS A 54 28.44 34.30 -34.52
N SER A 55 28.94 35.48 -34.84
CA SER A 55 30.08 36.20 -34.31
C SER A 55 29.95 36.74 -32.88
N SER A 56 31.10 36.72 -32.19
CA SER A 56 31.75 37.85 -31.49
C SER A 56 30.90 39.05 -31.04
N SER A 57 30.94 39.30 -29.72
CA SER A 57 31.40 40.55 -29.08
C SER A 57 30.43 41.24 -28.11
N SER A 58 31.03 41.66 -26.99
CA SER A 58 30.71 42.76 -26.06
C SER A 58 29.80 42.51 -24.86
N GLU A 59 30.43 42.66 -23.69
CA GLU A 59 29.89 43.00 -22.37
C GLU A 59 29.24 44.39 -22.39
N VAL A 60 28.12 44.60 -21.69
CA VAL A 60 27.87 45.77 -20.81
C VAL A 60 26.78 45.43 -19.76
N GLN A 61 27.03 45.79 -18.50
CA GLN A 61 26.05 45.88 -17.41
C GLN A 61 25.21 47.17 -17.53
N SER A 62 23.95 47.17 -17.08
CA SER A 62 23.42 48.22 -16.18
C SER A 62 21.99 47.92 -15.73
N GLU A 63 21.77 48.17 -14.44
CA GLU A 63 20.51 48.27 -13.73
C GLU A 63 19.70 49.49 -14.21
N ILE A 64 18.36 49.44 -14.08
CA ILE A 64 17.49 50.56 -13.61
C ILE A 64 16.05 50.05 -13.45
N GLU A 65 15.46 50.41 -12.32
CA GLU A 65 14.08 50.23 -11.88
C GLU A 65 13.09 51.13 -12.64
N LYS A 66 11.84 50.65 -12.86
CA LYS A 66 10.58 51.22 -12.31
C LYS A 66 9.33 50.90 -13.14
N GLU A 67 8.31 50.46 -12.38
CA GLU A 67 6.88 50.81 -12.40
C GLU A 67 6.08 50.79 -13.73
N GLY A 68 4.97 50.02 -13.70
CA GLY A 68 3.68 50.58 -14.08
C GLY A 68 2.83 49.83 -15.13
N SER A 69 1.74 49.22 -14.63
CA SER A 69 0.43 49.07 -15.27
C SER A 69 0.24 48.07 -16.42
N GLY A 70 -0.91 47.39 -16.40
CA GLY A 70 -1.47 46.73 -17.59
C GLY A 70 -2.21 45.42 -17.30
N TYR A 71 -3.42 45.53 -16.76
CA TYR A 71 -4.45 44.49 -16.95
C TYR A 71 -4.79 44.45 -18.44
N GLU A 72 -4.52 43.36 -19.15
CA GLU A 72 -5.33 42.89 -20.29
C GLU A 72 -5.32 41.35 -20.33
N ASP A 73 -6.54 40.81 -20.22
CA ASP A 73 -6.95 39.41 -20.34
C ASP A 73 -7.04 39.07 -21.84
N GLU A 74 -6.13 38.24 -22.39
CA GLU A 74 -6.31 37.58 -23.69
C GLU A 74 -5.61 36.21 -23.67
N ASP A 75 -6.29 35.16 -23.19
CA ASP A 75 -5.87 33.77 -23.40
C ASP A 75 -6.71 33.13 -24.53
N GLU A 76 -6.24 33.35 -25.76
CA GLU A 76 -6.63 32.53 -26.90
C GLU A 76 -5.95 31.15 -26.82
N CYS A 77 -6.79 30.11 -26.87
CA CYS A 77 -6.37 28.72 -26.90
C CYS A 77 -5.65 28.38 -28.22
N LEU A 78 -4.32 28.30 -28.19
CA LEU A 78 -3.53 27.64 -29.24
C LEU A 78 -2.99 26.30 -28.74
N VAL A 79 -3.67 25.24 -29.15
CA VAL A 79 -3.21 23.85 -29.06
C VAL A 79 -1.97 23.69 -29.93
N SER A 80 -0.81 23.54 -29.29
CA SER A 80 0.38 22.93 -29.89
C SER A 80 0.65 21.61 -29.18
N SER A 81 0.59 20.52 -29.94
CA SER A 81 0.96 19.17 -29.52
C SER A 81 2.36 19.13 -28.91
N PRO A 82 2.58 18.46 -27.76
CA PRO A 82 3.93 18.23 -27.27
C PRO A 82 4.62 17.09 -28.04
N PRO A 83 5.93 17.22 -28.32
CA PRO A 83 6.76 16.14 -28.85
C PRO A 83 7.01 15.07 -27.78
N GLU A 84 7.32 13.87 -28.24
CA GLU A 84 7.70 12.71 -27.43
C GLU A 84 8.83 13.09 -26.45
N SER A 85 8.54 13.01 -25.15
CA SER A 85 9.53 13.07 -24.09
C SER A 85 9.70 11.67 -23.51
N GLU A 86 10.96 11.23 -23.46
CA GLU A 86 11.43 10.04 -22.78
C GLU A 86 10.87 9.99 -21.37
N VAL A 87 10.21 8.86 -21.07
CA VAL A 87 9.67 8.57 -19.75
C VAL A 87 10.80 7.93 -18.96
N ASP A 88 11.20 8.61 -17.90
CA ASP A 88 12.00 8.02 -16.82
C ASP A 88 11.13 6.92 -16.19
N ASP A 89 11.51 5.66 -16.47
CA ASP A 89 10.81 4.44 -16.13
C ASP A 89 11.54 3.80 -14.95
N GLU A 90 11.14 4.18 -13.74
CA GLU A 90 11.38 3.40 -12.53
C GLU A 90 10.07 3.39 -11.73
N GLU A 91 9.30 2.31 -11.84
CA GLU A 91 9.23 1.29 -10.78
C GLU A 91 8.11 0.26 -11.00
N GLU A 92 8.47 -0.96 -10.57
CA GLU A 92 7.64 -2.16 -10.41
C GLU A 92 6.43 -1.89 -9.53
N ASP A 93 5.28 -2.48 -9.88
CA ASP A 93 4.31 -2.96 -8.88
C ASP A 93 3.44 -4.04 -9.53
N ASP A 94 3.55 -5.22 -8.95
CA ASP A 94 3.24 -6.51 -9.52
C ASP A 94 1.96 -7.11 -8.88
N TYR A 95 1.04 -7.56 -9.73
CA TYR A 95 -0.05 -8.56 -9.53
C TYR A 95 -1.20 -8.27 -8.52
N ALA A 96 -2.43 -8.03 -9.00
CA ALA A 96 -3.45 -9.01 -9.45
C ALA A 96 -4.22 -9.71 -8.30
N SER A 97 -5.44 -9.20 -8.04
CA SER A 97 -6.50 -9.91 -7.30
C SER A 97 -7.22 -10.85 -8.26
N GLU A 98 -7.11 -12.16 -8.04
CA GLU A 98 -7.84 -13.19 -8.78
C GLU A 98 -9.11 -13.59 -8.02
N ASP A 99 -10.28 -13.24 -8.54
CA ASP A 99 -11.56 -13.79 -8.09
C ASP A 99 -11.75 -15.21 -8.66
N ASP A 100 -11.55 -16.24 -7.83
CA ASP A 100 -11.81 -17.64 -8.17
C ASP A 100 -13.30 -17.98 -7.97
N ALA A 101 -13.99 -18.29 -9.06
CA ALA A 101 -15.35 -18.86 -9.05
C ALA A 101 -15.34 -20.28 -9.66
N PRO A 102 -16.06 -21.27 -9.06
CA PRO A 102 -15.83 -22.67 -9.35
C PRO A 102 -16.50 -23.16 -10.65
N LYS A 103 -15.74 -23.95 -11.41
CA LYS A 103 -16.13 -24.62 -12.67
C LYS A 103 -17.28 -25.62 -12.49
N LYS A 104 -18.33 -25.53 -13.32
CA LYS A 104 -19.26 -26.63 -13.62
C LYS A 104 -19.46 -26.86 -15.13
N ARG A 105 -19.69 -28.13 -15.43
CA ARG A 105 -19.44 -28.88 -16.68
C ARG A 105 -20.36 -28.55 -17.87
N LYS A 106 -19.82 -28.72 -19.08
CA LYS A 106 -20.48 -28.65 -20.40
C LYS A 106 -21.66 -29.62 -20.52
N ARG A 107 -22.79 -29.15 -21.08
CA ARG A 107 -23.77 -29.99 -21.81
C ARG A 107 -24.67 -29.17 -22.75
N GLY A 108 -24.67 -29.56 -24.02
CA GLY A 108 -25.77 -29.54 -25.01
C GLY A 108 -26.64 -28.29 -25.22
N ARG A 109 -26.53 -27.68 -26.40
CA ARG A 109 -27.44 -26.65 -26.96
C ARG A 109 -28.62 -27.30 -27.70
N PRO A 110 -29.86 -26.76 -27.59
CA PRO A 110 -30.80 -26.78 -28.69
C PRO A 110 -31.17 -25.36 -29.17
N LYS A 111 -31.42 -25.23 -30.48
CA LYS A 111 -31.86 -23.99 -31.15
C LYS A 111 -33.34 -23.74 -30.87
N VAL A 112 -33.70 -22.52 -30.47
CA VAL A 112 -35.08 -22.00 -30.53
C VAL A 112 -35.06 -20.68 -31.32
N LYS A 113 -36.00 -20.56 -32.24
CA LYS A 113 -36.22 -19.43 -33.16
C LYS A 113 -36.83 -18.26 -32.37
N SER A 114 -36.25 -17.07 -32.50
CA SER A 114 -36.82 -15.82 -31.99
C SER A 114 -37.82 -15.24 -32.98
N ASN A 115 -39.06 -15.06 -32.55
CA ASN A 115 -39.99 -14.09 -33.12
C ASN A 115 -39.89 -12.81 -32.30
N GLY A 116 -39.92 -11.67 -32.98
CA GLY A 116 -39.47 -10.37 -32.49
C GLY A 116 -40.33 -9.72 -31.43
N MET A 117 -39.70 -8.81 -30.69
CA MET A 117 -40.39 -7.71 -30.02
C MET A 117 -39.47 -6.47 -29.97
N VAL A 118 -39.94 -5.45 -30.66
CA VAL A 118 -39.67 -4.00 -30.64
C VAL A 118 -38.56 -3.52 -29.68
N VAL A 119 -37.43 -3.11 -30.26
CA VAL A 119 -36.45 -2.22 -29.60
C VAL A 119 -36.89 -0.78 -29.84
N SER A 120 -37.13 -0.06 -28.75
CA SER A 120 -37.37 1.37 -28.73
C SER A 120 -36.17 2.13 -29.27
N THR A 121 -36.44 3.05 -30.19
CA THR A 121 -35.51 3.99 -30.82
C THR A 121 -34.79 4.85 -29.78
N GLY A 122 -33.50 4.60 -29.57
CA GLY A 122 -32.69 5.40 -28.63
C GLY A 122 -31.18 5.18 -28.72
N THR A 123 -30.63 4.79 -29.87
CA THR A 123 -29.17 4.50 -30.00
C THR A 123 -28.66 4.88 -31.39
N LYS A 124 -28.71 6.17 -31.76
CA LYS A 124 -27.98 6.65 -32.96
C LYS A 124 -26.60 7.23 -32.64
N GLY A 125 -26.33 7.60 -31.38
CA GLY A 125 -25.05 8.19 -30.97
C GLY A 125 -23.97 7.16 -30.56
N GLN A 126 -24.37 6.00 -30.05
CA GLN A 126 -23.43 4.97 -29.55
C GLN A 126 -22.77 4.13 -30.66
N GLU A 127 -23.31 4.16 -31.88
CA GLU A 127 -22.80 3.36 -33.00
C GLU A 127 -21.73 4.07 -33.84
N LEU A 128 -21.52 5.38 -33.69
CA LEU A 128 -20.61 6.16 -34.54
C LEU A 128 -19.11 5.90 -34.26
N TRP A 129 -18.80 5.21 -33.18
CA TRP A 129 -17.45 5.14 -32.60
C TRP A 129 -16.84 3.74 -32.61
N ARG A 130 -17.64 2.71 -32.95
CA ARG A 130 -17.10 1.36 -33.10
C ARG A 130 -16.25 1.31 -34.37
N PRO A 131 -15.06 0.68 -34.37
CA PRO A 131 -14.36 0.37 -35.60
C PRO A 131 -15.31 -0.36 -36.57
N GLY A 132 -15.64 0.25 -37.71
CA GLY A 132 -16.65 -0.24 -38.67
C GLY A 132 -18.03 0.44 -38.62
N ALA A 133 -18.19 1.49 -37.81
CA ALA A 133 -19.35 2.37 -37.84
C ALA A 133 -19.54 2.98 -39.24
N LYS A 134 -20.69 2.71 -39.87
CA LYS A 134 -21.03 3.30 -41.17
C LYS A 134 -21.41 4.76 -40.96
N VAL A 135 -20.42 5.64 -41.01
CA VAL A 135 -20.67 7.07 -41.16
C VAL A 135 -21.28 7.25 -42.55
N SER A 136 -22.54 7.65 -42.64
CA SER A 136 -23.23 7.92 -43.92
C SER A 136 -22.81 9.27 -44.54
N ALA A 137 -21.61 9.74 -44.22
CA ALA A 137 -21.06 11.00 -44.68
C ALA A 137 -20.33 10.76 -46.00
N ALA A 138 -20.49 11.67 -46.96
CA ALA A 138 -19.83 11.56 -48.25
C ALA A 138 -18.29 11.62 -48.08
N PRO A 139 -17.49 11.11 -49.04
CA PRO A 139 -16.02 11.22 -48.95
C PRO A 139 -15.61 12.69 -48.81
N GLY A 140 -15.09 13.08 -47.63
CA GLY A 140 -14.64 14.43 -47.32
C GLY A 140 -15.46 15.22 -46.29
N GLU A 141 -16.54 14.66 -45.74
CA GLU A 141 -17.37 15.34 -44.73
C GLU A 141 -16.88 15.03 -43.30
N THR A 142 -16.42 16.05 -42.58
CA THR A 142 -15.95 15.96 -41.19
C THR A 142 -17.14 15.96 -40.22
N VAL A 143 -17.27 14.91 -39.42
CA VAL A 143 -18.27 14.85 -38.36
C VAL A 143 -17.69 15.49 -37.09
N PHE A 144 -18.17 16.69 -36.76
CA PHE A 144 -17.87 17.32 -35.48
C PHE A 144 -18.74 16.70 -34.38
N ILE A 145 -18.16 15.83 -33.56
CA ILE A 145 -18.81 15.42 -32.33
C ILE A 145 -18.44 16.42 -31.23
N LYS A 146 -19.46 17.10 -30.70
CA LYS A 146 -19.34 17.92 -29.50
C LYS A 146 -19.06 17.01 -28.30
N LEU A 147 -17.96 17.23 -27.59
CA LEU A 147 -17.69 16.52 -26.34
C LEU A 147 -18.78 16.89 -25.31
N PRO A 148 -19.26 15.91 -24.53
CA PRO A 148 -20.06 16.14 -23.34
C PRO A 148 -19.42 17.18 -22.42
N LYS A 149 -20.24 18.08 -21.89
CA LYS A 149 -19.84 18.99 -20.81
C LYS A 149 -19.98 18.28 -19.47
N ALA A 150 -19.24 18.77 -18.47
CA ALA A 150 -19.42 18.34 -17.09
C ALA A 150 -20.88 18.52 -16.66
N ARG A 151 -21.41 17.56 -15.90
CA ARG A 151 -22.74 17.66 -15.28
C ARG A 151 -22.87 18.93 -14.45
N GLU A 152 -23.96 19.65 -14.68
CA GLU A 152 -24.30 20.81 -13.86
C GLU A 152 -24.48 20.37 -12.40
N ALA A 153 -24.06 21.22 -11.45
CA ALA A 153 -24.20 20.97 -10.02
C ALA A 153 -25.67 20.81 -9.60
N GLY A 154 -26.60 21.40 -10.37
CA GLY A 154 -28.03 21.31 -10.10
C GLY A 154 -28.39 22.08 -8.84
N LYS A 155 -28.99 21.39 -7.85
CA LYS A 155 -29.46 22.00 -6.59
C LYS A 155 -28.43 21.94 -5.46
N THR A 156 -27.38 21.15 -5.60
CA THR A 156 -26.35 20.96 -4.60
C THR A 156 -25.07 21.59 -5.15
N PRO A 157 -24.51 22.63 -4.51
CA PRO A 157 -23.23 23.17 -4.94
C PRO A 157 -22.11 22.16 -4.65
N TYR A 158 -20.97 22.29 -5.35
CA TYR A 158 -19.75 21.61 -4.96
C TYR A 158 -19.19 22.30 -3.71
N GLU A 159 -18.84 21.51 -2.70
CA GLU A 159 -18.30 21.98 -1.42
C GLU A 159 -17.12 21.10 -1.04
N ASP A 160 -16.06 21.68 -0.49
CA ASP A 160 -14.83 20.96 -0.20
C ASP A 160 -15.01 19.93 0.93
N SER A 161 -16.04 20.08 1.77
CA SER A 161 -16.30 19.20 2.92
C SER A 161 -17.14 17.95 2.61
N THR A 162 -17.56 17.74 1.36
CA THR A 162 -18.42 16.60 1.00
C THR A 162 -18.19 16.14 -0.43
N ILE A 163 -18.44 14.86 -0.71
CA ILE A 163 -18.42 14.34 -2.08
C ILE A 163 -19.73 14.67 -2.78
N HIS A 164 -19.63 15.30 -3.94
CA HIS A 164 -20.80 15.68 -4.72
C HIS A 164 -21.49 14.45 -5.36
N PRO A 165 -22.83 14.36 -5.40
CA PRO A 165 -23.54 13.23 -6.01
C PRO A 165 -23.18 12.96 -7.47
N ASN A 166 -22.79 14.00 -8.23
CA ASN A 166 -22.32 13.84 -9.61
C ASN A 166 -21.06 12.97 -9.71
N THR A 167 -20.18 13.01 -8.72
CA THR A 167 -18.98 12.16 -8.65
C THR A 167 -19.39 10.68 -8.58
N PHE A 168 -20.41 10.36 -7.78
CA PHE A 168 -20.96 8.99 -7.73
C PHE A 168 -21.62 8.59 -9.04
N LEU A 169 -22.37 9.50 -9.68
CA LEU A 169 -22.98 9.23 -10.98
C LEU A 169 -21.90 8.99 -12.04
N PHE A 170 -20.82 9.77 -12.07
CA PHE A 170 -19.69 9.55 -12.97
C PHE A 170 -19.05 8.17 -12.75
N LEU A 171 -18.78 7.79 -11.50
CA LEU A 171 -18.23 6.46 -11.20
C LEU A 171 -19.18 5.31 -11.60
N LYS A 172 -20.50 5.51 -11.53
CA LYS A 172 -21.50 4.55 -12.05
C LYS A 172 -21.43 4.42 -13.57
N ASP A 173 -21.31 5.54 -14.29
CA ASP A 173 -21.21 5.53 -15.74
C ASP A 173 -19.89 4.93 -16.21
N LEU A 174 -18.79 5.25 -15.53
CA LEU A 174 -17.48 4.66 -15.78
C LEU A 174 -17.50 3.14 -15.58
N LYS A 175 -18.21 2.66 -14.55
CA LYS A 175 -18.40 1.22 -14.34
C LYS A 175 -19.19 0.57 -15.47
N ALA A 176 -20.17 1.26 -16.04
CA ALA A 176 -20.96 0.75 -17.16
C ALA A 176 -20.22 0.84 -18.51
N ASN A 177 -19.30 1.80 -18.66
CA ASN A 177 -18.59 2.11 -19.91
C ASN A 177 -17.07 2.21 -19.65
N ASN A 178 -16.48 1.15 -19.12
CA ASN A 178 -15.06 1.15 -18.72
C ASN A 178 -14.15 0.93 -19.93
N ASP A 179 -14.05 1.94 -20.78
CA ASP A 179 -13.22 1.94 -21.99
C ASP A 179 -12.54 3.31 -22.20
N ARG A 180 -11.37 3.28 -22.85
CA ARG A 180 -10.50 4.46 -22.99
C ARG A 180 -11.12 5.56 -23.86
N GLU A 181 -11.89 5.17 -24.86
CA GLU A 181 -12.51 6.11 -25.79
C GLU A 181 -13.65 6.86 -25.11
N TRP A 182 -14.46 6.15 -24.31
CA TRP A 182 -15.52 6.73 -23.51
C TRP A 182 -14.99 7.74 -22.50
N LEU A 183 -13.95 7.40 -21.73
CA LEU A 183 -13.39 8.35 -20.75
C LEU A 183 -12.83 9.60 -21.43
N LYS A 184 -12.21 9.47 -22.61
CA LYS A 184 -11.69 10.63 -23.37
C LYS A 184 -12.81 11.60 -23.79
N ILE A 185 -13.98 11.07 -24.14
CA ILE A 185 -15.16 11.88 -24.47
C ILE A 185 -15.73 12.54 -23.21
N HIS A 186 -15.75 11.81 -22.07
CA HIS A 186 -16.26 12.27 -20.78
C HIS A 186 -15.19 12.91 -19.87
N ASP A 187 -14.10 13.41 -20.43
CA ASP A 187 -12.96 13.95 -19.67
C ASP A 187 -13.35 15.17 -18.81
N ALA A 188 -14.31 15.98 -19.25
CA ALA A 188 -14.83 17.10 -18.46
C ALA A 188 -15.53 16.61 -17.17
N ASP A 189 -16.35 15.57 -17.24
CA ASP A 189 -16.99 14.95 -16.06
C ASP A 189 -15.94 14.34 -15.12
N TYR A 190 -14.94 13.67 -15.69
CA TYR A 190 -13.84 13.10 -14.94
C TYR A 190 -13.05 14.16 -14.16
N ARG A 191 -12.63 15.25 -14.83
CA ARG A 191 -11.87 16.34 -14.18
C ARG A 191 -12.66 17.02 -13.07
N GLN A 192 -13.95 17.25 -13.28
CA GLN A 192 -14.81 17.82 -12.25
C GLN A 192 -14.95 16.88 -11.05
N SER A 193 -15.15 15.58 -11.30
CA SER A 193 -15.26 14.56 -10.24
C SER A 193 -13.94 14.35 -9.49
N LYS A 194 -12.80 14.46 -10.20
CA LYS A 194 -11.47 14.37 -9.61
C LYS A 194 -11.17 15.60 -8.75
N LYS A 195 -11.53 16.81 -9.22
CA LYS A 195 -11.41 18.04 -8.44
C LYS A 195 -12.24 17.97 -7.15
N ASP A 196 -13.48 17.53 -7.24
CA ASP A 196 -14.37 17.31 -6.09
C ASP A 196 -13.73 16.35 -5.06
N PHE A 197 -13.17 15.23 -5.52
CA PHE A 197 -12.46 14.29 -4.64
C PHE A 197 -11.18 14.88 -4.04
N ASP A 198 -10.40 15.66 -4.80
CA ASP A 198 -9.16 16.26 -4.31
C ASP A 198 -9.44 17.32 -3.23
N SER A 199 -10.44 18.17 -3.42
CA SER A 199 -10.88 19.15 -2.40
C SER A 199 -11.40 18.47 -1.13
N PHE A 200 -12.10 17.35 -1.27
CA PHE A 200 -12.50 16.51 -0.13
C PHE A 200 -11.29 15.92 0.62
N VAL A 201 -10.26 15.47 -0.12
CA VAL A 201 -9.03 14.93 0.47
C VAL A 201 -8.25 16.01 1.21
N GLU A 202 -8.18 17.24 0.69
CA GLU A 202 -7.58 18.39 1.40
C GLU A 202 -8.28 18.63 2.74
N SER A 203 -9.60 18.79 2.70
CA SER A 203 -10.40 19.04 3.92
C SER A 203 -10.33 17.89 4.92
N LEU A 204 -10.29 16.63 4.43
CA LEU A 204 -10.15 15.47 5.30
C LEU A 204 -8.73 15.40 5.91
N THR A 205 -7.70 15.81 5.19
CA THR A 205 -6.31 15.80 5.67
C THR A 205 -6.16 16.66 6.91
N GLU A 206 -6.77 17.85 6.95
CA GLU A 206 -6.80 18.71 8.14
C GLU A 206 -7.37 17.97 9.36
N LYS A 207 -8.47 17.22 9.16
CA LYS A 207 -9.09 16.43 10.23
C LYS A 207 -8.30 15.21 10.64
N ILE A 208 -7.52 14.62 9.74
CA ILE A 208 -6.63 13.51 10.08
C ILE A 208 -5.47 14.02 10.93
N ILE A 209 -4.88 15.17 10.58
CA ILE A 209 -3.79 15.80 11.36
C ILE A 209 -4.27 16.15 12.78
N GLU A 210 -5.52 16.59 12.94
CA GLU A 210 -6.13 16.79 14.27
C GLU A 210 -6.23 15.50 15.11
N LYS A 211 -6.20 14.31 14.49
CA LYS A 211 -6.31 13.01 15.16
C LYS A 211 -4.98 12.29 15.31
N ASP A 212 -4.08 12.47 14.34
CA ASP A 212 -2.76 11.85 14.25
C ASP A 212 -1.76 12.90 13.76
N ASP A 213 -0.99 13.44 14.70
CA ASP A 213 -0.01 14.50 14.48
C ASP A 213 1.23 14.02 13.71
N THR A 214 1.39 12.70 13.54
CA THR A 214 2.49 12.13 12.76
C THR A 214 2.26 12.24 11.25
N ILE A 215 1.04 12.57 10.83
CA ILE A 215 0.69 12.75 9.43
C ILE A 215 1.11 14.14 8.96
N PRO A 216 1.99 14.27 7.95
CA PRO A 216 2.35 15.57 7.40
C PRO A 216 1.24 16.13 6.52
N GLU A 217 1.21 17.46 6.41
CA GLU A 217 0.42 18.14 5.40
C GLU A 217 1.07 17.95 4.03
N LEU A 218 0.44 17.11 3.19
CA LEU A 218 0.90 16.79 1.85
C LEU A 218 -0.15 17.19 0.81
N PRO A 219 0.27 17.60 -0.39
CA PRO A 219 -0.67 17.95 -1.45
C PRO A 219 -1.44 16.69 -1.92
N PRO A 220 -2.69 16.82 -2.40
CA PRO A 220 -3.53 15.68 -2.78
C PRO A 220 -2.91 14.72 -3.79
N LYS A 221 -2.00 15.20 -4.65
CA LYS A 221 -1.29 14.35 -5.62
C LYS A 221 -0.46 13.24 -4.96
N ASP A 222 0.02 13.47 -3.74
CA ASP A 222 0.88 12.56 -2.99
C ASP A 222 0.07 11.63 -2.06
N LEU A 223 -1.24 11.89 -1.93
CA LEU A 223 -2.19 11.13 -1.12
C LEU A 223 -3.15 10.31 -2.00
N THR A 224 -3.65 10.88 -3.10
CA THR A 224 -4.67 10.26 -3.95
C THR A 224 -4.07 9.28 -4.95
N PHE A 225 -4.75 8.17 -5.23
CA PHE A 225 -4.33 7.20 -6.23
C PHE A 225 -4.80 7.60 -7.64
N ARG A 226 -4.03 7.18 -8.65
CA ARG A 226 -4.46 7.28 -10.06
C ARG A 226 -5.71 6.44 -10.32
N ILE A 227 -6.57 6.90 -11.22
CA ILE A 227 -7.76 6.17 -11.66
C ILE A 227 -7.42 4.98 -12.58
N TYR A 228 -6.26 4.98 -13.22
CA TYR A 228 -5.84 3.91 -14.13
C TYR A 228 -5.54 2.60 -13.37
N ARG A 229 -5.93 1.47 -13.96
CA ARG A 229 -5.55 0.13 -13.50
C ARG A 229 -4.29 -0.34 -14.22
N ASP A 230 -3.49 -1.15 -13.53
CA ASP A 230 -2.56 -2.04 -14.22
C ASP A 230 -3.32 -3.28 -14.71
N VAL A 231 -3.28 -3.52 -16.02
CA VAL A 231 -3.98 -4.61 -16.69
C VAL A 231 -3.04 -5.69 -17.20
N ARG A 232 -1.71 -5.50 -17.09
CA ARG A 232 -0.71 -6.46 -17.64
C ARG A 232 -0.89 -7.87 -17.09
N PHE A 233 -1.36 -7.94 -15.85
CA PHE A 233 -1.46 -9.18 -15.10
C PHE A 233 -2.85 -9.46 -14.54
N SER A 234 -3.83 -8.61 -14.83
CA SER A 234 -5.20 -8.80 -14.37
C SER A 234 -5.97 -9.66 -15.36
N SER A 235 -6.76 -10.60 -14.85
CA SER A 235 -7.75 -11.34 -15.65
C SER A 235 -8.88 -10.43 -16.15
N ASP A 236 -9.11 -9.30 -15.47
CA ASP A 236 -10.05 -8.26 -15.85
C ASP A 236 -9.34 -7.22 -16.76
N PRO A 237 -9.72 -7.12 -18.05
CA PRO A 237 -9.09 -6.20 -19.00
C PRO A 237 -9.54 -4.74 -18.83
N THR A 238 -10.36 -4.40 -17.82
CA THR A 238 -10.85 -3.02 -17.66
C THR A 238 -9.72 -2.02 -17.33
N PRO A 239 -9.59 -0.91 -18.09
CA PRO A 239 -8.47 0.02 -17.96
C PRO A 239 -8.55 0.95 -16.74
N TYR A 240 -9.73 1.16 -16.16
CA TYR A 240 -9.94 2.14 -15.08
C TYR A 240 -10.51 1.52 -13.81
N LYS A 241 -10.11 2.08 -12.67
CA LYS A 241 -10.73 1.86 -11.37
C LYS A 241 -12.09 2.55 -11.36
N THR A 242 -13.08 1.88 -10.79
CA THR A 242 -14.46 2.41 -10.68
C THR A 242 -14.68 3.14 -9.35
N HIS A 243 -13.60 3.68 -8.79
CA HIS A 243 -13.56 4.36 -7.50
C HIS A 243 -12.43 5.38 -7.48
N PHE A 244 -12.55 6.36 -6.59
CA PHE A 244 -11.42 7.18 -6.16
C PHE A 244 -10.92 6.69 -4.81
N SER A 245 -9.62 6.81 -4.57
CA SER A 245 -9.04 6.48 -3.28
C SER A 245 -7.85 7.34 -2.92
N ALA A 246 -7.59 7.43 -1.62
CA ALA A 246 -6.47 8.14 -1.05
C ALA A 246 -5.92 7.37 0.15
N ALA A 247 -4.63 7.56 0.42
CA ALA A 247 -3.96 7.02 1.60
C ALA A 247 -3.12 8.09 2.29
N TRP A 248 -3.05 7.99 3.62
CA TRP A 248 -2.29 8.87 4.50
C TRP A 248 -1.36 8.04 5.38
N SER A 249 -0.09 8.39 5.39
CA SER A 249 0.92 7.88 6.32
C SER A 249 1.95 8.99 6.57
N ARG A 250 2.95 8.73 7.43
CA ARG A 250 4.06 9.67 7.69
C ARG A 250 4.82 10.09 6.42
N THR A 251 4.72 9.33 5.32
CA THR A 251 5.34 9.63 4.01
C THR A 251 4.32 9.72 2.87
N GLY A 252 3.04 9.95 3.19
CA GLY A 252 1.94 10.00 2.21
C GLY A 252 1.47 8.60 1.79
N ARG A 253 1.08 8.42 0.52
CA ARG A 253 0.55 7.14 0.04
C ARG A 253 1.59 6.04 -0.18
N LYS A 254 2.89 6.37 -0.10
CA LYS A 254 4.02 5.46 -0.32
C LYS A 254 4.86 5.36 0.96
N GLY A 255 5.64 4.29 1.08
CA GLY A 255 6.59 4.08 2.17
C GLY A 255 6.24 2.91 3.07
N PRO A 256 7.08 2.63 4.09
CA PRO A 256 6.97 1.43 4.93
C PRO A 256 5.95 1.56 6.07
N TYR A 257 5.36 2.74 6.27
CA TYR A 257 4.47 3.03 7.38
C TYR A 257 3.08 2.44 7.18
N ALA A 258 2.42 2.14 8.31
CA ALA A 258 0.99 1.88 8.33
C ALA A 258 0.25 3.11 7.80
N ALA A 259 -0.74 2.89 6.93
CA ALA A 259 -1.48 3.95 6.27
C ALA A 259 -2.97 3.87 6.63
N TYR A 260 -3.62 5.03 6.73
CA TYR A 260 -5.06 5.15 6.59
C TYR A 260 -5.40 5.12 5.10
N TYR A 261 -6.52 4.51 4.73
CA TYR A 261 -6.99 4.38 3.36
C TYR A 261 -8.48 4.65 3.28
N VAL A 262 -8.88 5.53 2.36
CA VAL A 262 -10.29 5.81 2.08
C VAL A 262 -10.54 5.56 0.61
N GLN A 263 -11.59 4.80 0.32
CA GLN A 263 -12.10 4.58 -1.01
C GLN A 263 -13.54 5.07 -1.12
N VAL A 264 -13.79 5.87 -2.14
CA VAL A 264 -15.10 6.40 -2.50
C VAL A 264 -15.57 5.68 -3.76
N GLN A 265 -16.60 4.87 -3.60
CA GLN A 265 -17.20 4.07 -4.65
C GLN A 265 -18.71 3.92 -4.44
N PRO A 266 -19.54 4.11 -5.47
CA PRO A 266 -20.97 3.86 -5.36
C PRO A 266 -21.26 2.42 -4.90
N SER A 267 -21.91 2.30 -3.74
CA SER A 267 -22.24 1.04 -3.07
C SER A 267 -21.03 0.16 -2.72
N GLY A 268 -19.84 0.75 -2.65
CA GLY A 268 -18.57 0.05 -2.41
C GLY A 268 -17.55 0.87 -1.64
N SER A 269 -17.92 2.03 -1.10
CA SER A 269 -17.03 2.86 -0.30
C SER A 269 -16.58 2.12 0.94
N PHE A 270 -15.33 2.33 1.35
CA PHE A 270 -14.82 1.79 2.60
C PHE A 270 -13.65 2.60 3.12
N ILE A 271 -13.42 2.46 4.42
CA ILE A 271 -12.24 2.95 5.11
C ILE A 271 -11.43 1.76 5.60
N ALA A 272 -10.12 1.86 5.57
CA ALA A 272 -9.22 0.89 6.17
C ALA A 272 -8.00 1.59 6.78
N ALA A 273 -7.29 0.89 7.65
CA ALA A 273 -5.96 1.28 8.08
C ALA A 273 -5.09 0.05 8.36
N GLY A 274 -3.78 0.25 8.29
CA GLY A 274 -2.78 -0.71 8.75
C GLY A 274 -1.65 -0.92 7.75
N VAL A 275 -0.97 -2.05 7.89
CA VAL A 275 0.16 -2.43 7.02
C VAL A 275 -0.31 -3.53 6.07
N TRP A 276 -0.41 -3.19 4.79
CA TRP A 276 -0.81 -4.10 3.73
C TRP A 276 0.44 -4.61 2.99
N GLN A 277 0.63 -5.93 2.94
CA GLN A 277 1.74 -6.58 2.24
C GLN A 277 3.11 -5.95 2.56
N PRO A 278 3.51 -5.88 3.84
CA PRO A 278 4.83 -5.38 4.19
C PRO A 278 5.93 -6.24 3.55
N GLU A 279 7.07 -5.61 3.30
CA GLU A 279 8.29 -6.31 2.93
C GLU A 279 8.76 -7.27 4.04
N ALA A 280 9.75 -8.11 3.71
CA ALA A 280 10.24 -9.12 4.63
C ALA A 280 10.77 -8.56 5.98
N PRO A 281 11.54 -7.44 6.02
CA PRO A 281 12.05 -6.94 7.30
C PRO A 281 10.95 -6.43 8.25
N PRO A 282 10.02 -5.53 7.85
CA PRO A 282 8.90 -5.13 8.71
C PRO A 282 8.00 -6.30 9.11
N MET A 283 7.80 -7.29 8.23
CA MET A 283 7.03 -8.48 8.55
C MET A 283 7.70 -9.34 9.64
N ALA A 284 9.03 -9.42 9.65
CA ALA A 284 9.78 -10.12 10.68
C ALA A 284 9.67 -9.41 12.04
N LEU A 285 9.77 -8.07 12.06
CA LEU A 285 9.56 -7.26 13.27
C LEU A 285 8.15 -7.47 13.83
N MET A 286 7.12 -7.40 12.99
CA MET A 286 5.74 -7.69 13.39
C MET A 286 5.59 -9.06 14.02
N ARG A 287 6.20 -10.11 13.45
CA ARG A 287 6.11 -11.45 14.03
C ARG A 287 6.88 -11.57 15.35
N LYS A 288 8.04 -10.92 15.49
CA LYS A 288 8.79 -10.88 16.76
C LYS A 288 7.98 -10.19 17.85
N ASP A 289 7.36 -9.05 17.55
CA ASP A 289 6.52 -8.32 18.51
C ASP A 289 5.26 -9.12 18.88
N LEU A 290 4.59 -9.76 17.93
CA LEU A 290 3.42 -10.59 18.21
C LEU A 290 3.73 -11.85 19.02
N ASP A 291 4.97 -12.30 19.00
CA ASP A 291 5.42 -13.44 19.80
C ASP A 291 5.68 -13.00 21.25
N LYS A 292 6.47 -11.94 21.44
CA LYS A 292 6.89 -11.45 22.76
C LYS A 292 5.86 -10.53 23.44
N LYS A 293 5.30 -9.56 22.71
CA LYS A 293 4.49 -8.43 23.21
C LYS A 293 3.05 -8.44 22.64
N SER A 294 2.47 -9.63 22.42
CA SER A 294 1.12 -9.80 21.83
C SER A 294 -0.01 -9.05 22.55
N HIS A 295 0.16 -8.74 23.83
CA HIS A 295 -0.81 -7.98 24.62
C HIS A 295 -1.04 -6.56 24.04
N LYS A 296 -0.04 -5.93 23.41
CA LYS A 296 -0.15 -4.58 22.83
C LYS A 296 -1.20 -4.52 21.72
N ILE A 297 -1.12 -5.39 20.71
CA ILE A 297 -2.14 -5.45 19.66
C ILE A 297 -3.52 -5.85 20.23
N LYS A 298 -3.55 -6.79 21.18
CA LYS A 298 -4.80 -7.26 21.79
C LYS A 298 -5.52 -6.13 22.53
N GLN A 299 -4.79 -5.30 23.26
CA GLN A 299 -5.31 -4.12 23.95
C GLN A 299 -5.94 -3.13 22.97
N VAL A 300 -5.27 -2.85 21.85
CA VAL A 300 -5.81 -1.98 20.79
C VAL A 300 -7.09 -2.56 20.20
N LEU A 301 -7.10 -3.86 19.88
CA LEU A 301 -8.28 -4.56 19.36
C LEU A 301 -9.43 -4.60 20.38
N MET A 302 -9.12 -4.54 21.67
CA MET A 302 -10.10 -4.59 22.76
C MET A 302 -10.79 -3.26 23.04
N ALA A 303 -10.27 -2.15 22.50
CA ALA A 303 -10.86 -0.82 22.66
C ALA A 303 -12.37 -0.82 22.32
N PRO A 304 -13.23 -0.20 23.15
CA PRO A 304 -14.68 -0.29 22.98
C PRO A 304 -15.17 0.15 21.60
N GLU A 305 -14.60 1.23 21.07
CA GLU A 305 -15.00 1.79 19.78
C GLU A 305 -14.47 0.96 18.60
N MET A 306 -13.23 0.45 18.70
CA MET A 306 -12.65 -0.48 17.74
C MET A 306 -13.56 -1.71 17.56
N ARG A 307 -14.01 -2.29 18.69
CA ARG A 307 -14.92 -3.43 18.67
C ARG A 307 -16.28 -3.11 18.06
N ARG A 308 -16.86 -1.97 18.44
CA ARG A 308 -18.16 -1.52 17.98
C ARG A 308 -18.15 -1.27 16.47
N GLU A 309 -17.18 -0.53 15.98
CA GLU A 309 -17.18 -0.03 14.61
C GLU A 309 -16.60 -1.02 13.61
N PHE A 310 -15.51 -1.71 13.95
CA PHE A 310 -14.71 -2.50 13.01
C PHE A 310 -14.77 -4.01 13.23
N LEU A 311 -14.91 -4.46 14.47
CA LEU A 311 -14.90 -5.90 14.78
C LEU A 311 -16.30 -6.51 14.94
N GLY A 312 -17.35 -5.85 14.43
CA GLY A 312 -18.70 -6.40 14.39
C GLY A 312 -19.45 -6.34 15.73
N ALA A 313 -19.17 -5.33 16.56
CA ALA A 313 -19.83 -5.09 17.85
C ALA A 313 -19.75 -6.26 18.83
N ILE A 314 -18.58 -6.89 18.90
CA ILE A 314 -18.29 -7.98 19.85
C ILE A 314 -18.23 -7.42 21.28
N GLY A 315 -18.65 -8.22 22.26
CA GLY A 315 -18.48 -7.94 23.69
C GLY A 315 -16.99 -7.83 24.12
N ALA A 316 -16.74 -7.60 25.40
CA ALA A 316 -15.38 -7.50 25.94
C ALA A 316 -14.72 -8.89 26.05
N ASP A 317 -14.47 -9.52 24.89
CA ASP A 317 -13.92 -10.86 24.74
C ASP A 317 -12.74 -10.79 23.76
N GLU A 318 -11.54 -10.95 24.31
CA GLU A 318 -10.28 -10.84 23.56
C GLU A 318 -10.17 -11.90 22.47
N THR A 319 -10.50 -13.15 22.80
CA THR A 319 -10.42 -14.26 21.83
C THR A 319 -11.33 -14.00 20.63
N LYS A 320 -12.53 -13.45 20.86
CA LYS A 320 -13.42 -13.06 19.76
C LYS A 320 -12.88 -11.87 18.96
N ALA A 321 -12.30 -10.87 19.61
CA ALA A 321 -11.71 -9.71 18.93
C ALA A 321 -10.52 -10.12 18.04
N VAL A 322 -9.59 -10.93 18.57
CA VAL A 322 -8.48 -11.50 17.81
C VAL A 322 -8.97 -12.36 16.65
N LYS A 323 -9.96 -13.22 16.88
CA LYS A 323 -10.54 -14.05 15.81
C LYS A 323 -11.20 -13.21 14.71
N ALA A 324 -11.87 -12.12 15.05
CA ALA A 324 -12.44 -11.20 14.08
C ALA A 324 -11.35 -10.54 13.23
N PHE A 325 -10.29 -10.02 13.88
CA PHE A 325 -9.14 -9.42 13.21
C PHE A 325 -8.40 -10.41 12.29
N VAL A 326 -8.13 -11.63 12.76
CA VAL A 326 -7.56 -12.71 11.94
C VAL A 326 -8.47 -13.04 10.76
N GLY A 327 -9.79 -13.09 10.98
CA GLY A 327 -10.78 -13.33 9.94
C GLY A 327 -10.70 -12.33 8.78
N MET A 328 -10.44 -11.05 9.08
CA MET A 328 -10.31 -9.98 8.08
C MET A 328 -9.02 -10.11 7.25
N ASN A 329 -7.96 -10.66 7.84
CA ASN A 329 -6.64 -10.79 7.21
C ASN A 329 -6.32 -12.20 6.71
N LYS A 330 -7.31 -13.10 6.69
CA LYS A 330 -7.12 -14.54 6.44
C LYS A 330 -6.78 -14.87 4.98
N GLU A 331 -7.20 -14.04 4.03
CA GLU A 331 -7.16 -14.36 2.60
C GLU A 331 -5.75 -14.69 2.09
N ASN A 332 -4.75 -13.89 2.47
CA ASN A 332 -3.34 -14.11 2.14
C ASN A 332 -2.53 -14.69 3.32
N ALA A 333 -3.19 -15.19 4.37
CA ALA A 333 -2.49 -15.75 5.51
C ALA A 333 -1.76 -17.06 5.16
N LEU A 334 -0.68 -17.35 5.89
CA LEU A 334 0.06 -18.60 5.74
C LEU A 334 -0.82 -19.81 6.10
N LYS A 335 -0.70 -20.89 5.33
CA LYS A 335 -1.39 -22.16 5.62
C LYS A 335 -0.81 -22.90 6.82
N THR A 336 0.47 -22.68 7.09
CA THR A 336 1.24 -23.31 8.16
C THR A 336 1.88 -22.24 9.05
N LYS A 337 2.46 -22.66 10.17
CA LYS A 337 3.26 -21.77 11.02
C LYS A 337 4.39 -21.09 10.21
N PRO A 338 4.73 -19.82 10.51
CA PRO A 338 5.92 -19.21 9.95
C PRO A 338 7.18 -19.96 10.42
N LYS A 339 8.25 -19.87 9.64
CA LYS A 339 9.54 -20.48 10.01
C LYS A 339 10.08 -19.82 11.28
N GLY A 340 10.55 -20.63 12.24
CA GLY A 340 11.15 -20.14 13.49
C GLY A 340 10.19 -19.97 14.66
N TYR A 341 8.90 -20.25 14.49
CA TYR A 341 7.90 -20.19 15.57
C TYR A 341 7.35 -21.56 15.89
N GLU A 342 6.92 -21.77 17.12
CA GLU A 342 6.30 -23.03 17.53
C GLU A 342 4.84 -23.18 17.12
N ALA A 343 4.39 -24.43 16.99
CA ALA A 343 3.05 -24.74 16.49
C ALA A 343 1.95 -24.55 17.54
N ASP A 344 2.33 -24.68 18.82
CA ASP A 344 1.51 -24.53 20.01
C ASP A 344 1.51 -23.10 20.58
N ASN A 345 2.18 -22.16 19.89
CA ASN A 345 2.19 -20.76 20.27
C ASN A 345 0.76 -20.19 20.36
N PRO A 346 0.38 -19.55 21.48
CA PRO A 346 -0.98 -19.03 21.68
C PRO A 346 -1.38 -17.96 20.64
N ASN A 347 -0.41 -17.32 20.00
CA ASN A 347 -0.59 -16.27 18.99
C ASN A 347 -0.34 -16.78 17.56
N VAL A 348 -0.27 -18.10 17.34
CA VAL A 348 0.07 -18.67 16.02
C VAL A 348 -0.82 -18.16 14.88
N ASP A 349 -2.11 -17.90 15.15
CA ASP A 349 -3.04 -17.38 14.16
C ASP A 349 -2.73 -15.94 13.75
N LEU A 350 -2.20 -15.11 14.67
CA LEU A 350 -1.71 -13.77 14.37
C LEU A 350 -0.38 -13.83 13.61
N LEU A 351 0.54 -14.70 14.02
CA LEU A 351 1.86 -14.86 13.38
C LEU A 351 1.77 -15.32 11.91
N ARG A 352 0.72 -16.07 11.58
CA ARG A 352 0.44 -16.55 10.22
C ARG A 352 -0.01 -15.45 9.26
N LEU A 353 -0.44 -14.30 9.77
CA LEU A 353 -0.90 -13.22 8.92
C LEU A 353 0.24 -12.67 8.04
N ARG A 354 -0.16 -12.13 6.89
CA ARG A 354 0.71 -11.36 5.99
C ARG A 354 0.28 -9.91 5.83
N ASN A 355 -0.93 -9.60 6.28
CA ASN A 355 -1.49 -8.26 6.31
C ASN A 355 -1.95 -8.00 7.74
N TYR A 356 -1.78 -6.78 8.20
CA TYR A 356 -2.28 -6.31 9.48
C TYR A 356 -3.15 -5.10 9.21
N THR A 357 -4.33 -5.34 8.65
CA THR A 357 -5.27 -4.28 8.26
C THR A 357 -6.62 -4.44 8.95
N ILE A 358 -7.27 -3.31 9.22
CA ILE A 358 -8.64 -3.21 9.72
C ILE A 358 -9.41 -2.30 8.78
N GLY A 359 -10.63 -2.68 8.39
CA GLY A 359 -11.44 -1.83 7.54
C GLY A 359 -12.94 -2.08 7.68
N LYS A 360 -13.71 -1.10 7.24
CA LYS A 360 -15.17 -1.06 7.34
C LYS A 360 -15.76 -0.50 6.05
N LYS A 361 -16.76 -1.21 5.52
CA LYS A 361 -17.57 -0.72 4.41
C LYS A 361 -18.48 0.41 4.89
N LEU A 362 -18.54 1.47 4.10
CA LEU A 362 -19.38 2.63 4.33
C LEU A 362 -20.55 2.59 3.35
N LYS A 363 -21.73 2.96 3.84
CA LYS A 363 -22.89 3.15 2.98
C LYS A 363 -22.77 4.50 2.25
N ASP A 364 -23.44 4.63 1.12
CA ASP A 364 -23.38 5.85 0.30
C ASP A 364 -23.85 7.08 1.08
N ASP A 365 -24.84 6.95 1.97
CA ASP A 365 -25.36 8.00 2.84
C ASP A 365 -24.41 8.39 3.99
N GLU A 366 -23.45 7.52 4.35
CA GLU A 366 -22.39 7.85 5.32
C GLU A 366 -21.23 8.61 4.68
N VAL A 367 -21.14 8.62 3.35
CA VAL A 367 -20.08 9.31 2.60
C VAL A 367 -20.60 10.61 1.97
N LEU A 368 -21.84 10.60 1.48
CA LEU A 368 -22.47 11.76 0.85
C LEU A 368 -23.07 12.71 1.90
N GLY A 369 -23.08 14.00 1.58
CA GLY A 369 -23.69 15.04 2.43
C GLY A 369 -22.74 15.61 3.48
N SER A 370 -23.20 16.65 4.18
CA SER A 370 -22.37 17.46 5.07
C SER A 370 -21.81 16.73 6.30
N GLY A 371 -22.35 15.55 6.63
CA GLY A 371 -21.85 14.72 7.73
C GLY A 371 -20.75 13.71 7.34
N GLY A 372 -20.52 13.49 6.04
CA GLY A 372 -19.66 12.41 5.57
C GLY A 372 -18.20 12.57 5.98
N LEU A 373 -17.65 13.78 5.84
CA LEU A 373 -16.28 14.08 6.26
C LEU A 373 -16.08 13.84 7.76
N GLY A 374 -16.99 14.35 8.60
CA GLY A 374 -16.93 14.15 10.05
C GLY A 374 -17.01 12.68 10.44
N ARG A 375 -17.85 11.90 9.76
CA ARG A 375 -17.97 10.45 9.99
C ARG A 375 -16.68 9.71 9.63
N ILE A 376 -16.06 10.05 8.50
CA ILE A 376 -14.78 9.43 8.10
C ILE A 376 -13.68 9.81 9.08
N ALA A 377 -13.58 11.08 9.47
CA ALA A 377 -12.60 11.54 10.47
C ALA A 377 -12.76 10.87 11.84
N GLU A 378 -14.01 10.66 12.30
CA GLU A 378 -14.29 9.90 13.52
C GLU A 378 -13.75 8.46 13.44
N LEU A 379 -14.03 7.77 12.32
CA LEU A 379 -13.55 6.41 12.10
C LEU A 379 -12.02 6.33 12.00
N ILE A 380 -11.37 7.34 11.43
CA ILE A 380 -9.90 7.45 11.42
C ILE A 380 -9.37 7.59 12.84
N GLY A 381 -9.94 8.46 13.66
CA GLY A 381 -9.53 8.61 15.06
C GLY A 381 -9.62 7.32 15.88
N ILE A 382 -10.60 6.46 15.59
CA ILE A 382 -10.71 5.13 16.21
C ILE A 382 -9.58 4.19 15.75
N LEU A 383 -9.11 4.34 14.51
CA LEU A 383 -8.01 3.55 13.93
C LEU A 383 -6.63 4.06 14.35
N THR A 384 -6.52 5.30 14.85
CA THR A 384 -5.22 5.92 15.21
C THR A 384 -4.38 5.07 16.17
N PRO A 385 -4.90 4.56 17.30
CA PRO A 385 -4.10 3.72 18.19
C PRO A 385 -3.55 2.45 17.52
N PHE A 386 -4.27 1.92 16.52
CA PHE A 386 -3.82 0.77 15.73
C PHE A 386 -2.70 1.13 14.76
N VAL A 387 -2.80 2.26 14.07
CA VAL A 387 -1.73 2.77 13.20
C VAL A 387 -0.49 3.12 14.02
N SER A 388 -0.62 3.78 15.17
CA SER A 388 0.49 4.10 16.06
C SER A 388 1.21 2.84 16.54
N TYR A 389 0.46 1.82 16.99
CA TYR A 389 1.05 0.53 17.38
C TYR A 389 1.82 -0.12 16.23
N LEU A 390 1.22 -0.21 15.04
CA LEU A 390 1.90 -0.82 13.90
C LEU A 390 3.18 -0.08 13.53
N ASN A 391 3.14 1.26 13.51
CA ASN A 391 4.30 2.10 13.24
C ASN A 391 5.41 1.91 14.27
N SER A 392 5.09 1.80 15.57
CA SER A 392 6.10 1.54 16.61
C SER A 392 6.85 0.22 16.44
N VAL A 393 6.28 -0.75 15.70
CA VAL A 393 6.91 -2.05 15.46
C VAL A 393 7.66 -2.08 14.13
N VAL A 394 7.05 -1.59 13.06
CA VAL A 394 7.61 -1.69 11.69
C VAL A 394 8.69 -0.66 11.41
N MET A 395 8.62 0.50 12.06
CA MET A 395 9.55 1.62 11.93
C MET A 395 9.68 2.31 13.30
N PRO A 396 10.33 1.67 14.28
CA PRO A 396 10.53 2.28 15.59
C PRO A 396 11.29 3.60 15.44
N ASP A 397 10.79 4.65 16.08
CA ASP A 397 11.48 5.93 16.15
C ASP A 397 12.81 5.69 16.90
N GLN A 398 13.94 6.08 16.29
CA GLN A 398 15.29 5.67 16.74
C GLN A 398 15.71 6.21 18.12
N ASP A 399 14.88 6.99 18.80
CA ASP A 399 15.33 7.88 19.87
C ASP A 399 14.67 7.71 21.26
N LEU A 400 13.89 6.65 21.58
CA LEU A 400 13.15 6.63 22.86
C LEU A 400 12.93 5.28 23.59
N SER A 401 13.72 4.23 23.42
CA SER A 401 13.63 3.05 24.36
C SER A 401 14.64 1.92 24.17
N SER A 402 15.46 1.89 23.12
CA SER A 402 16.38 0.75 22.94
C SER A 402 17.46 0.64 24.01
N ASP A 403 17.71 1.73 24.74
CA ASP A 403 18.72 1.74 25.80
C ASP A 403 18.08 1.54 27.19
N GLU A 404 16.77 1.76 27.38
CA GLU A 404 16.13 1.62 28.72
C GLU A 404 15.38 0.29 28.89
N GLU A 405 14.66 -0.22 27.87
CA GLU A 405 13.90 -1.49 27.99
C GLU A 405 14.77 -2.75 27.85
N ASP A 406 15.93 -2.65 27.18
CA ASP A 406 16.89 -3.75 27.09
C ASP A 406 17.82 -3.76 28.32
N GLU A 407 18.11 -2.61 28.95
CA GLU A 407 18.82 -2.53 30.24
C GLU A 407 17.98 -3.12 31.39
N GLU A 408 16.69 -2.81 31.49
CA GLU A 408 15.82 -3.41 32.54
C GLU A 408 15.68 -4.93 32.42
N GLN A 409 15.76 -5.49 31.20
CA GLN A 409 15.67 -6.93 30.97
C GLN A 409 17.00 -7.65 31.23
N GLU A 410 18.13 -7.00 30.96
CA GLU A 410 19.45 -7.53 31.33
C GLU A 410 19.67 -7.44 32.85
N GLU A 411 19.18 -6.40 33.53
CA GLU A 411 19.24 -6.28 34.99
C GLU A 411 18.37 -7.34 35.70
N GLU A 412 17.15 -7.64 35.20
CA GLU A 412 16.32 -8.72 35.76
C GLU A 412 16.93 -10.13 35.52
N GLU A 413 17.59 -10.37 34.38
CA GLU A 413 18.27 -11.65 34.12
C GLU A 413 19.56 -11.81 34.96
N GLU A 414 20.29 -10.72 35.23
CA GLU A 414 21.47 -10.74 36.11
C GLU A 414 21.09 -10.92 37.60
N GLU A 415 19.98 -10.31 38.07
CA GLU A 415 19.49 -10.52 39.45
C GLU A 415 18.99 -11.96 39.68
N GLU A 416 18.35 -12.60 38.69
CA GLU A 416 17.93 -14.01 38.80
C GLU A 416 19.14 -14.98 38.79
N GLU A 417 20.20 -14.69 38.03
CA GLU A 417 21.43 -15.51 38.04
C GLU A 417 22.22 -15.35 39.36
N GLU A 418 22.27 -14.16 39.96
CA GLU A 418 22.92 -13.94 41.26
C GLU A 418 22.16 -14.62 42.41
N GLU A 419 20.82 -14.62 42.40
CA GLU A 419 20.02 -15.34 43.41
C GLU A 419 20.18 -16.87 43.30
N GLU A 420 20.30 -17.43 42.09
CA GLU A 420 20.56 -18.87 41.90
C GLU A 420 21.97 -19.29 42.36
N GLU A 421 23.00 -18.44 42.17
CA GLU A 421 24.36 -18.72 42.65
C GLU A 421 24.47 -18.63 44.20
N GLU A 422 23.76 -17.70 44.85
CA GLU A 422 23.73 -17.60 46.32
C GLU A 422 23.00 -18.79 46.98
N GLU A 423 21.93 -19.31 46.36
CA GLU A 423 21.24 -20.52 46.87
C GLU A 423 22.10 -21.79 46.73
N GLU A 424 22.95 -21.90 45.70
CA GLU A 424 23.88 -23.03 45.56
C GLU A 424 25.05 -22.97 46.56
N GLU A 425 25.50 -21.79 46.99
CA GLU A 425 26.57 -21.64 48.00
C GLU A 425 26.08 -21.88 49.45
N GLU A 426 24.79 -21.75 49.75
CA GLU A 426 24.23 -22.07 51.07
C GLU A 426 23.92 -23.56 51.29
N GLU A 427 23.93 -24.38 50.23
CA GLU A 427 23.67 -25.83 50.30
C GLU A 427 24.92 -26.73 50.45
N ASP A 428 26.14 -26.17 50.33
CA ASP A 428 27.44 -26.86 50.53
C ASP A 428 28.10 -26.58 51.90
#